data_AF-A0A7U9PW56-F1
#
_entry.id   AF-A0A7U9PW56-F1
#
_cell.length_a   1.000
_cell.length_b   1.000
_cell.length_c   1.000
_cell.angle_alpha   90.00
_cell.angle_beta   90.00
_cell.angle_gamma   90.00
#
_symmetry.space_group_name_H-M   'P 1'
#
loop_
_entity.id
_entity.type
_entity.pdbx_description
1 polymer ?
#
loop_
_entity_poly.entity_id
_entity_poly.type
_entity_poly.pdbx_seq_one_letter_code
_entity_poly.pdbx_strand_id
1 'polypeptide(L)'
;METGPAEVYRSLIALEPTALDFLLPYGNWSAPPPGIGPFAGPVGRAARPVPYGAWLARVFDLWWDTPPGRRAVPVRLFGEIVALLLGAASRSEAVGLSPLAVVVIDTDGSLQRLDSLKTAYAGAPDLGMDVFRHDFEDALDHPHTVAAQSRGLDSLCGSCRRCPVVGVCGGGRYTDRYLHGSGFGHPSVYCADLEHLIRHIGERLQEEVRGVPGEPARP
;
A
#
# COMPACT_ATOMS: atom_id res chain seq x y z
N MET A 1 14.61 -3.58 -14.55
CA MET A 1 15.43 -3.52 -13.31
C MET A 1 16.54 -4.52 -13.49
N GLU A 2 17.79 -4.07 -13.63
CA GLU A 2 18.93 -4.97 -13.87
C GLU A 2 19.33 -5.79 -12.63
N THR A 3 18.97 -5.35 -11.42
CA THR A 3 19.29 -6.03 -10.15
C THR A 3 18.09 -6.84 -9.64
N GLY A 4 18.33 -8.10 -9.26
CA GLY A 4 17.28 -9.01 -8.78
C GLY A 4 16.82 -8.73 -7.33
N PRO A 5 15.60 -9.16 -6.94
CA PRO A 5 15.04 -8.93 -5.60
C PRO A 5 15.92 -9.45 -4.47
N ALA A 6 16.50 -10.64 -4.65
CA ALA A 6 17.35 -11.27 -3.63
C ALA A 6 18.65 -10.50 -3.39
N GLU A 7 19.23 -9.94 -4.45
CA GLU A 7 20.46 -9.16 -4.35
C GLU A 7 20.22 -7.83 -3.63
N VAL A 8 19.16 -7.10 -4.00
CA VAL A 8 18.76 -5.86 -3.31
C VAL A 8 18.49 -6.13 -1.83
N TYR A 9 17.68 -7.15 -1.52
CA TYR A 9 17.36 -7.47 -0.13
C TYR A 9 18.61 -7.80 0.71
N ARG A 10 19.50 -8.65 0.18
CA ARG A 10 20.75 -9.03 0.87
C ARG A 10 21.67 -7.84 1.11
N SER A 11 21.79 -6.96 0.12
CA SER A 11 22.60 -5.74 0.26
C SER A 11 22.03 -4.80 1.33
N LEU A 12 20.71 -4.66 1.41
CA LEU A 12 20.06 -3.83 2.43
C LEU A 12 20.22 -4.39 3.84
N ILE A 13 20.00 -5.69 4.05
CA ILE A 13 20.14 -6.31 5.38
C ILE A 13 21.60 -6.36 5.85
N ALA A 14 22.58 -6.36 4.94
CA ALA A 14 24.00 -6.29 5.29
C ALA A 14 24.40 -4.95 5.94
N LEU A 15 23.57 -3.91 5.81
CA LEU A 15 23.75 -2.64 6.52
C LEU A 15 23.22 -2.67 7.96
N GLU A 16 22.72 -3.82 8.42
CA GLU A 16 22.12 -4.03 9.75
C GLU A 16 21.06 -2.97 10.13
N PRO A 17 20.10 -2.64 9.24
CA PRO A 17 19.08 -1.64 9.53
C PRO A 17 18.12 -2.12 10.62
N THR A 18 17.58 -1.17 11.40
CA THR A 18 16.57 -1.46 12.42
C THR A 18 15.18 -1.75 11.83
N ALA A 19 14.90 -1.25 10.63
CA ALA A 19 13.69 -1.48 9.86
C ALA A 19 13.94 -1.23 8.37
N LEU A 20 13.09 -1.82 7.52
CA LEU A 20 13.10 -1.64 6.08
C LEU A 20 11.70 -1.32 5.55
N ASP A 21 11.68 -0.61 4.43
CA ASP A 21 10.45 -0.34 3.69
C ASP A 21 10.71 -0.42 2.19
N PHE A 22 9.82 -1.11 1.48
CA PHE A 22 9.88 -1.24 0.02
C PHE A 22 8.74 -0.44 -0.57
N LEU A 23 9.06 0.78 -1.01
CA LEU A 23 8.09 1.69 -1.58
C LEU A 23 7.83 1.32 -3.04
N LEU A 24 6.55 1.13 -3.38
CA LEU A 24 6.12 1.12 -4.77
C LEU A 24 6.38 2.51 -5.36
N PRO A 25 6.88 2.61 -6.61
CA PRO A 25 7.07 3.89 -7.27
C PRO A 25 5.81 4.75 -7.24
N TYR A 26 5.97 6.06 -7.36
CA TYR A 26 4.80 6.89 -7.60
C TYR A 26 4.30 6.65 -9.03
N GLY A 27 2.99 6.42 -9.16
CA GLY A 27 2.35 6.19 -10.44
C GLY A 27 0.84 6.07 -10.30
N ASN A 28 0.12 6.41 -11.37
CA ASN A 28 -1.33 6.34 -11.45
C ASN A 28 -1.75 6.00 -12.89
N TRP A 29 -3.04 6.00 -13.22
CA TRP A 29 -3.48 5.62 -14.57
C TRP A 29 -3.13 6.64 -15.65
N SER A 30 -2.88 7.90 -15.28
CA SER A 30 -2.43 8.93 -16.21
C SER A 30 -0.93 8.93 -16.43
N ALA A 31 -0.17 8.53 -15.42
CA ALA A 31 1.28 8.36 -15.46
C ALA A 31 1.64 7.01 -14.83
N PRO A 32 1.53 5.91 -15.59
CA PRO A 32 1.73 4.58 -15.04
C PRO A 32 3.20 4.35 -14.66
N PRO A 33 3.46 3.58 -13.60
CA PRO A 33 4.82 3.32 -13.14
C PRO A 33 5.56 2.39 -14.12
N PRO A 34 6.91 2.40 -14.11
CA PRO A 34 7.70 1.57 -15.02
C PRO A 34 7.33 0.07 -14.98
N GLY A 35 7.23 -0.58 -16.13
CA GLY A 35 6.90 -2.01 -16.21
C GLY A 35 5.41 -2.34 -16.05
N ILE A 36 4.59 -1.39 -15.61
CA ILE A 36 3.14 -1.43 -15.74
C ILE A 36 2.83 -0.63 -17.02
N GLY A 37 2.63 -1.33 -18.14
CA GLY A 37 2.35 -0.70 -19.42
C GLY A 37 1.04 0.11 -19.43
N PRO A 38 0.75 0.88 -20.50
CA PRO A 38 -0.57 1.48 -20.69
C PRO A 38 -1.58 0.36 -21.01
N PHE A 39 -2.05 -0.33 -19.98
CA PHE A 39 -3.17 -1.24 -20.10
C PHE A 39 -4.40 -0.43 -20.55
N ALA A 40 -5.37 -1.08 -21.21
CA ALA A 40 -6.54 -0.46 -21.86
C ALA A 40 -7.55 0.22 -20.89
N GLY A 41 -7.06 1.03 -19.95
CA GLY A 41 -7.80 1.69 -18.89
C GLY A 41 -7.84 0.89 -17.58
N PRO A 42 -8.56 1.41 -16.58
CA PRO A 42 -8.81 0.77 -15.30
C PRO A 42 -9.83 -0.38 -15.43
N VAL A 43 -9.55 -1.35 -16.29
CA VAL A 43 -10.23 -2.65 -16.30
C VAL A 43 -9.72 -3.43 -15.08
N GLY A 44 -10.61 -4.01 -14.27
CA GLY A 44 -10.27 -4.69 -13.02
C GLY A 44 -9.31 -5.89 -13.14
N ARG A 45 -9.60 -6.98 -12.41
CA ARG A 45 -8.79 -8.21 -12.25
C ARG A 45 -8.24 -8.94 -13.50
N ALA A 46 -8.37 -8.41 -14.71
CA ALA A 46 -7.79 -9.02 -15.89
C ALA A 46 -6.30 -9.34 -15.65
N ALA A 47 -5.85 -10.47 -16.18
CA ALA A 47 -4.48 -10.97 -16.03
C ALA A 47 -3.48 -9.92 -16.54
N ARG A 48 -2.93 -9.15 -15.60
CA ARG A 48 -1.91 -8.13 -15.84
C ARG A 48 -0.57 -8.66 -15.33
N PRO A 49 0.55 -8.30 -15.97
CA PRO A 49 1.86 -8.43 -15.37
C PRO A 49 1.86 -7.87 -13.95
N VAL A 50 2.54 -8.57 -13.04
CA VAL A 50 2.70 -8.18 -11.63
C VAL A 50 4.19 -7.99 -11.28
N PRO A 51 4.92 -7.13 -12.00
CA PRO A 51 6.37 -7.02 -11.84
C PRO A 51 6.79 -6.64 -10.42
N TYR A 52 6.00 -5.81 -9.73
CA TYR A 52 6.27 -5.39 -8.36
C TYR A 52 5.76 -6.43 -7.35
N GLY A 53 4.59 -7.03 -7.58
CA GLY A 53 4.02 -8.07 -6.75
C GLY A 53 4.92 -9.30 -6.69
N ALA A 54 5.38 -9.78 -7.84
CA ALA A 54 6.29 -10.91 -7.93
C ALA A 54 7.67 -10.60 -7.31
N TRP A 55 8.17 -9.38 -7.51
CA TRP A 55 9.41 -8.94 -6.89
C TRP A 55 9.30 -8.91 -5.36
N LEU A 56 8.22 -8.32 -4.83
CA LEU A 56 7.95 -8.23 -3.40
C LEU A 56 7.69 -9.60 -2.77
N ALA A 57 6.98 -10.50 -3.46
CA ALA A 57 6.78 -11.87 -3.01
C ALA A 57 8.11 -12.61 -2.85
N ARG A 58 9.04 -12.42 -3.80
CA ARG A 58 10.38 -13.01 -3.69
C ARG A 58 11.18 -12.47 -2.51
N VAL A 59 11.06 -11.17 -2.21
CA VAL A 59 11.68 -10.58 -1.03
C VAL A 59 10.99 -11.05 0.26
N PHE A 60 9.66 -11.22 0.24
CA PHE A 60 8.91 -11.76 1.35
C PHE A 60 9.39 -13.17 1.72
N ASP A 61 9.61 -14.06 0.75
CA ASP A 61 10.13 -15.41 1.04
C ASP A 61 11.47 -15.34 1.78
N LEU A 62 12.40 -14.52 1.31
CA LEU A 62 13.72 -14.36 1.93
C LEU A 62 13.64 -13.75 3.34
N TRP A 63 12.64 -12.89 3.57
CA TRP A 63 12.38 -12.30 4.87
C TRP A 63 11.72 -13.28 5.83
N TRP A 64 10.70 -14.01 5.37
CA TRP A 64 9.95 -15.00 6.12
C TRP A 64 10.82 -16.19 6.52
N ASP A 65 11.66 -16.67 5.60
CA ASP A 65 12.56 -17.80 5.80
C ASP A 65 13.87 -17.41 6.51
N THR A 66 13.88 -16.30 7.26
CA THR A 66 15.04 -15.91 8.07
C THR A 66 15.39 -17.04 9.04
N PRO A 67 16.64 -17.55 9.06
CA PRO A 67 16.99 -18.72 9.84
C PRO A 67 16.67 -18.58 11.34
N PRO A 68 16.27 -19.67 12.02
CA PRO A 68 16.13 -19.70 13.47
C PRO A 68 17.38 -19.16 14.17
N GLY A 69 17.19 -18.34 15.21
CA GLY A 69 18.28 -17.68 15.91
C GLY A 69 18.72 -16.33 15.33
N ARG A 70 18.14 -15.91 14.19
CA ARG A 70 18.23 -14.53 13.69
C ARG A 70 16.85 -13.87 13.74
N ARG A 71 16.83 -12.59 14.14
CA ARG A 71 15.62 -11.78 14.06
C ARG A 71 15.52 -11.19 12.67
N ALA A 72 14.44 -11.48 11.95
CA ALA A 72 14.16 -10.82 10.68
C ALA A 72 14.04 -9.30 10.91
N VAL A 73 14.68 -8.50 10.05
CA VAL A 73 14.53 -7.04 10.08
C VAL A 73 13.06 -6.72 9.78
N PRO A 74 12.36 -5.91 10.59
CA PRO A 74 10.98 -5.54 10.30
C PRO A 74 10.86 -4.88 8.91
N VAL A 75 10.02 -5.45 8.05
CA VAL A 75 9.64 -4.83 6.77
C VAL A 75 8.21 -4.33 6.88
N ARG A 76 8.02 -3.01 6.85
CA ARG A 76 6.73 -2.36 7.17
C ARG A 76 5.57 -2.93 6.36
N LEU A 77 5.70 -2.97 5.04
CA LEU A 77 4.64 -3.48 4.15
C LEU A 77 4.24 -4.94 4.46
N PHE A 78 5.22 -5.82 4.72
CA PHE A 78 4.94 -7.22 5.02
C PHE A 78 4.27 -7.38 6.37
N GLY A 79 4.76 -6.67 7.39
CA GLY A 79 4.15 -6.66 8.72
C GLY A 79 2.69 -6.20 8.68
N GLU A 80 2.38 -5.16 7.91
CA GLU A 80 1.02 -4.65 7.73
C GLU A 80 0.10 -5.68 7.03
N ILE A 81 0.58 -6.33 5.96
CA ILE A 81 -0.23 -7.35 5.26
C ILE A 81 -0.48 -8.56 6.16
N VAL A 82 0.54 -9.04 6.89
CA VAL A 82 0.39 -10.14 7.85
C VAL A 82 -0.61 -9.76 8.95
N ALA A 83 -0.48 -8.56 9.53
CA ALA A 83 -1.39 -8.07 10.56
C ALA A 83 -2.84 -8.02 10.05
N LEU A 84 -3.07 -7.49 8.85
CA LEU A 84 -4.39 -7.45 8.20
C LEU A 84 -4.96 -8.85 7.93
N LEU A 85 -4.14 -9.79 7.46
CA LEU A 85 -4.55 -11.18 7.25
C LEU A 85 -4.91 -11.89 8.57
N LEU A 86 -4.32 -11.46 9.68
CA LEU A 86 -4.65 -11.92 11.04
C LEU A 86 -5.79 -11.11 11.70
N GLY A 87 -6.42 -10.19 10.98
CA GLY A 87 -7.59 -9.42 11.44
C GLY A 87 -7.28 -8.14 12.23
N ALA A 88 -6.02 -7.71 12.29
CA ALA A 88 -5.66 -6.42 12.86
C ALA A 88 -5.89 -5.27 11.86
N ALA A 89 -6.05 -4.06 12.39
CA ALA A 89 -6.17 -2.84 11.58
C ALA A 89 -4.80 -2.40 11.03
N SER A 90 -4.78 -1.89 9.80
CA SER A 90 -3.56 -1.30 9.22
C SER A 90 -3.25 0.07 9.80
N ARG A 91 -1.97 0.42 9.85
CA ARG A 91 -1.42 1.75 10.17
C ARG A 91 -0.74 2.40 8.97
N SER A 92 -0.91 1.85 7.76
CA SER A 92 -0.21 2.27 6.54
C SER A 92 -1.13 3.04 5.60
N GLU A 93 -0.54 3.87 4.72
CA GLU A 93 -1.26 4.41 3.56
C GLU A 93 -1.45 3.36 2.45
N ALA A 94 -0.51 2.42 2.35
CA ALA A 94 -0.38 1.55 1.17
C ALA A 94 -1.41 0.43 1.10
N VAL A 95 -1.88 -0.05 2.25
CA VAL A 95 -2.78 -1.19 2.40
C VAL A 95 -3.76 -0.95 3.54
N GLY A 96 -4.86 -1.70 3.55
CA GLY A 96 -5.89 -1.65 4.58
C GLY A 96 -6.94 -0.55 4.37
N LEU A 97 -8.06 -0.71 5.06
CA LEU A 97 -9.20 0.20 5.01
C LEU A 97 -9.21 1.24 6.13
N SER A 98 -8.19 1.26 7.00
CA SER A 98 -8.10 2.22 8.10
C SER A 98 -8.02 3.65 7.56
N PRO A 99 -8.78 4.60 8.13
CA PRO A 99 -8.65 6.01 7.77
C PRO A 99 -7.23 6.51 8.06
N LEU A 100 -6.77 7.48 7.27
CA LEU A 100 -5.46 8.10 7.44
C LEU A 100 -5.66 9.59 7.71
N ALA A 101 -5.48 10.03 8.95
CA ALA A 101 -5.49 11.44 9.30
C ALA A 101 -4.08 12.02 9.15
N VAL A 102 -3.84 12.77 8.07
CA VAL A 102 -2.54 13.39 7.79
C VAL A 102 -2.72 14.82 7.30
N VAL A 103 -1.92 15.73 7.83
CA VAL A 103 -1.77 17.09 7.31
C VAL A 103 -0.28 17.28 7.00
N VAL A 104 0.02 17.83 5.82
CA VAL A 104 1.38 18.17 5.41
C VAL A 104 1.55 19.68 5.56
N ILE A 105 2.69 20.10 6.10
CA ILE A 105 3.09 21.50 6.17
C ILE A 105 4.20 21.70 5.13
N ASP A 106 3.96 22.52 4.11
CA ASP A 106 4.99 22.87 3.14
C ASP A 106 5.94 23.93 3.72
N THR A 107 7.05 24.17 3.03
CA THR A 107 8.14 25.07 3.46
C THR A 107 7.73 26.52 3.68
N ASP A 108 6.62 26.96 3.07
CA ASP A 108 6.03 28.30 3.24
C ASP A 108 4.97 28.37 4.36
N GLY A 109 4.71 27.24 5.05
CA GLY A 109 3.69 27.11 6.07
C GLY A 109 2.30 26.77 5.54
N SER A 110 2.14 26.53 4.23
CA SER A 110 0.87 26.07 3.67
C SER A 110 0.49 24.69 4.19
N LEU A 111 -0.80 24.51 4.51
CA LEU A 111 -1.37 23.24 4.89
C LEU A 111 -1.85 22.51 3.63
N GLN A 112 -1.43 21.26 3.49
CA GLN A 112 -1.67 20.40 2.36
C GLN A 112 -2.22 19.05 2.81
N ARG A 113 -2.90 18.37 1.89
CA ARG A 113 -3.24 16.95 1.99
C ARG A 113 -1.99 16.09 1.83
N LEU A 114 -2.19 14.78 1.65
CA LEU A 114 -1.13 13.82 1.37
C LEU A 114 -0.22 14.30 0.23
N ASP A 115 1.10 14.33 0.47
CA ASP A 115 2.09 14.81 -0.50
C ASP A 115 2.07 13.99 -1.81
N SER A 116 1.71 12.71 -1.72
CA SER A 116 1.52 11.82 -2.86
C SER A 116 0.52 12.37 -3.90
N LEU A 117 -0.41 13.25 -3.50
CA LEU A 117 -1.38 13.88 -4.41
C LEU A 117 -0.72 14.73 -5.49
N LYS A 118 0.51 15.24 -5.26
CA LYS A 118 1.29 15.98 -6.27
C LYS A 118 1.50 15.16 -7.55
N THR A 119 1.34 13.84 -7.49
CA THR A 119 1.42 12.94 -8.66
C THR A 119 0.18 12.95 -9.55
N ALA A 120 -0.96 13.45 -9.06
CA ALA A 120 -2.23 13.43 -9.78
C ALA A 120 -2.35 14.61 -10.76
N TYR A 121 -2.23 15.83 -10.25
CA TYR A 121 -2.26 17.08 -11.03
C TYR A 121 -1.67 18.24 -10.20
N ALA A 122 -1.35 19.35 -10.87
CA ALA A 122 -0.82 20.54 -10.19
C ALA A 122 -1.84 21.11 -9.19
N GLY A 123 -1.39 21.42 -7.97
CA GLY A 123 -2.24 21.90 -6.88
C GLY A 123 -3.17 20.83 -6.28
N ALA A 124 -2.99 19.56 -6.65
CA ALA A 124 -3.79 18.46 -6.11
C ALA A 124 -3.71 18.26 -4.58
N PRO A 125 -2.67 18.64 -3.82
CA PRO A 125 -2.71 18.54 -2.36
C PRO A 125 -3.28 19.80 -1.68
N ASP A 126 -3.36 20.92 -2.38
CA ASP A 126 -3.60 22.24 -1.79
C ASP A 126 -4.96 22.32 -1.09
N LEU A 127 -4.97 23.00 0.06
CA LEU A 127 -6.17 23.31 0.85
C LEU A 127 -6.48 24.82 0.88
N GLY A 128 -5.55 25.67 0.43
CA GLY A 128 -5.68 27.12 0.56
C GLY A 128 -5.60 27.61 2.02
N MET A 129 -5.00 26.81 2.89
CA MET A 129 -4.86 27.05 4.33
C MET A 129 -3.37 27.17 4.70
N ASP A 130 -3.09 27.77 5.84
CA ASP A 130 -1.73 27.97 6.37
C ASP A 130 -1.70 27.91 7.90
N VAL A 131 -0.55 27.51 8.46
CA VAL A 131 -0.31 27.38 9.92
C VAL A 131 -0.41 28.68 10.70
N PHE A 132 -0.45 29.84 10.03
CA PHE A 132 -0.51 31.14 10.67
C PHE A 132 -1.95 31.62 10.90
N ARG A 133 -2.90 31.04 10.17
CA ARG A 133 -4.31 31.49 10.15
C ARG A 133 -5.33 30.39 10.45
N HIS A 134 -4.93 29.12 10.41
CA HIS A 134 -5.84 27.98 10.51
C HIS A 134 -5.33 26.95 11.51
N ASP A 135 -6.26 26.27 12.17
CA ASP A 135 -5.98 25.14 13.05
C ASP A 135 -5.85 23.84 12.24
N PHE A 136 -5.26 22.80 12.83
CA PHE A 136 -5.12 21.51 12.14
C PHE A 136 -6.47 20.81 11.96
N GLU A 137 -7.41 21.07 12.85
CA GLU A 137 -8.81 20.64 12.77
C GLU A 137 -9.47 21.20 11.50
N ASP A 138 -9.25 22.47 11.15
CA ASP A 138 -9.76 23.07 9.91
C ASP A 138 -9.28 22.29 8.68
N ALA A 139 -8.00 21.89 8.68
CA ALA A 139 -7.40 21.12 7.59
C ALA A 139 -7.92 19.68 7.53
N LEU A 140 -8.18 19.05 8.68
CA LEU A 140 -8.72 17.69 8.77
C LEU A 140 -10.20 17.62 8.37
N ASP A 141 -10.99 18.62 8.74
CA ASP A 141 -12.41 18.73 8.41
C ASP A 141 -12.66 19.26 6.99
N HIS A 142 -11.62 19.73 6.31
CA HIS A 142 -11.72 20.23 4.95
C HIS A 142 -12.30 19.15 4.00
N PRO A 143 -13.33 19.45 3.18
CA PRO A 143 -14.00 18.45 2.34
C PRO A 143 -13.07 17.65 1.43
N HIS A 144 -12.02 18.29 0.90
CA HIS A 144 -11.01 17.60 0.09
C HIS A 144 -10.12 16.66 0.90
N THR A 145 -9.85 16.97 2.17
CA THR A 145 -9.11 16.09 3.09
C THR A 145 -9.98 14.89 3.42
N VAL A 146 -11.21 15.14 3.86
CA VAL A 146 -12.22 14.09 4.10
C VAL A 146 -12.34 13.19 2.87
N ALA A 147 -12.50 13.72 1.66
CA ALA A 147 -12.63 12.90 0.45
C ALA A 147 -11.38 12.04 0.14
N ALA A 148 -10.17 12.57 0.33
CA ALA A 148 -8.92 11.85 0.05
C ALA A 148 -8.56 10.83 1.14
N GLN A 149 -8.94 11.12 2.39
CA GLN A 149 -8.55 10.38 3.59
C GLN A 149 -9.67 9.49 4.14
N SER A 150 -10.90 9.64 3.64
CA SER A 150 -12.01 8.72 3.85
C SER A 150 -11.67 7.36 3.25
N ARG A 151 -11.04 6.53 4.07
CA ARG A 151 -10.90 5.10 3.79
C ARG A 151 -12.11 4.35 4.34
N GLY A 152 -12.42 3.28 3.64
CA GLY A 152 -13.61 2.50 3.91
C GLY A 152 -14.06 1.84 2.63
N LEU A 153 -14.80 0.74 2.76
CA LEU A 153 -15.24 -0.04 1.62
C LEU A 153 -16.14 0.80 0.68
N ASP A 154 -16.96 1.68 1.25
CA ASP A 154 -17.94 2.48 0.50
C ASP A 154 -17.33 3.58 -0.36
N SER A 155 -16.10 4.04 -0.04
CA SER A 155 -15.38 5.03 -0.85
C SER A 155 -14.67 4.43 -2.08
N LEU A 156 -14.79 3.11 -2.28
CA LEU A 156 -14.13 2.40 -3.38
C LEU A 156 -15.05 2.16 -4.58
N CYS A 157 -14.43 1.98 -5.75
CA CYS A 157 -15.14 1.62 -6.97
C CYS A 157 -15.81 0.24 -6.86
N GLY A 158 -16.79 -0.04 -7.73
CA GLY A 158 -17.58 -1.27 -7.65
C GLY A 158 -16.76 -2.56 -7.73
N SER A 159 -15.66 -2.58 -8.51
CA SER A 159 -14.79 -3.76 -8.60
C SER A 159 -14.01 -4.01 -7.31
N CYS A 160 -13.55 -2.96 -6.62
CA CYS A 160 -12.88 -3.08 -5.33
C CYS A 160 -13.86 -3.55 -4.25
N ARG A 161 -15.10 -3.05 -4.24
CA ARG A 161 -16.13 -3.48 -3.28
C ARG A 161 -16.48 -4.96 -3.36
N ARG A 162 -16.29 -5.59 -4.52
CA ARG A 162 -16.48 -7.03 -4.74
C ARG A 162 -15.17 -7.83 -4.69
N CYS A 163 -14.08 -7.24 -4.23
CA CYS A 163 -12.77 -7.88 -4.25
C CYS A 163 -12.53 -8.71 -2.97
N PRO A 164 -12.22 -10.03 -3.07
CA PRO A 164 -12.01 -10.86 -1.89
C PRO A 164 -10.86 -10.40 -0.98
N VAL A 165 -9.85 -9.74 -1.56
CA VAL A 165 -8.70 -9.23 -0.80
C VAL A 165 -8.83 -7.75 -0.40
N VAL A 166 -9.99 -7.11 -0.63
CA VAL A 166 -10.16 -5.66 -0.38
C VAL A 166 -9.97 -5.27 1.08
N GLY A 167 -10.34 -6.15 2.01
CA GLY A 167 -10.10 -5.94 3.45
C GLY A 167 -8.61 -5.78 3.78
N VAL A 168 -7.73 -6.37 2.95
CA VAL A 168 -6.28 -6.28 3.09
C VAL A 168 -5.72 -5.17 2.20
N CYS A 169 -6.07 -5.09 0.92
CA CYS A 169 -5.44 -4.09 0.03
C CYS A 169 -6.00 -2.67 0.21
N GLY A 170 -7.23 -2.50 0.70
CA GLY A 170 -7.87 -1.19 0.86
C GLY A 170 -8.12 -0.42 -0.43
N GLY A 171 -7.91 -1.03 -1.60
CA GLY A 171 -7.89 -0.35 -2.90
C GLY A 171 -6.55 0.28 -3.27
N GLY A 172 -5.48 0.05 -2.50
CA GLY A 172 -4.17 0.70 -2.65
C GLY A 172 -4.17 2.15 -2.18
N ARG A 173 -3.07 2.89 -2.40
CA ARG A 173 -3.01 4.32 -2.05
C ARG A 173 -4.06 5.09 -2.86
N TYR A 174 -4.59 6.17 -2.28
CA TYR A 174 -5.62 7.00 -2.91
C TYR A 174 -5.16 7.51 -4.28
N THR A 175 -3.90 7.95 -4.35
CA THR A 175 -3.28 8.57 -5.53
C THR A 175 -3.07 7.60 -6.69
N ASP A 176 -2.83 6.33 -6.37
CA ASP A 176 -2.62 5.27 -7.36
C ASP A 176 -3.88 5.01 -8.21
N ARG A 177 -5.04 5.54 -7.78
CA ARG A 177 -6.35 5.41 -8.43
C ARG A 177 -6.68 6.54 -9.39
N TYR A 178 -5.83 7.57 -9.48
CA TYR A 178 -6.11 8.74 -10.30
C TYR A 178 -6.05 8.41 -11.79
N LEU A 179 -7.05 8.90 -12.53
CA LEU A 179 -7.08 8.99 -13.98
C LEU A 179 -7.58 10.38 -14.39
N HIS A 180 -6.78 11.08 -15.18
CA HIS A 180 -7.10 12.39 -15.74
C HIS A 180 -8.46 12.36 -16.45
N GLY A 181 -9.31 13.33 -16.12
CA GLY A 181 -10.68 13.45 -16.62
C GLY A 181 -11.72 12.55 -15.92
N SER A 182 -11.29 11.55 -15.13
CA SER A 182 -12.20 10.61 -14.42
C SER A 182 -11.98 10.55 -12.90
N GLY A 183 -10.94 11.20 -12.37
CA GLY A 183 -10.66 11.31 -10.94
C GLY A 183 -10.15 10.00 -10.30
N PHE A 184 -10.47 9.80 -9.02
CA PHE A 184 -9.90 8.74 -8.16
C PHE A 184 -10.80 7.49 -8.02
N GLY A 185 -11.88 7.41 -8.79
CA GLY A 185 -12.91 6.37 -8.72
C GLY A 185 -12.53 5.02 -9.33
N HIS A 186 -11.24 4.66 -9.36
CA HIS A 186 -10.72 3.48 -10.05
C HIS A 186 -10.03 2.52 -9.07
N PRO A 187 -9.77 1.26 -9.44
CA PRO A 187 -8.78 0.44 -8.73
C PRO A 187 -7.40 1.11 -8.74
N SER A 188 -6.53 0.79 -7.79
CA SER A 188 -5.13 1.20 -7.86
C SER A 188 -4.47 0.65 -9.14
N VAL A 189 -3.56 1.43 -9.72
CA VAL A 189 -2.69 0.97 -10.82
C VAL A 189 -1.88 -0.29 -10.44
N TYR A 190 -1.66 -0.52 -9.14
CA TYR A 190 -1.01 -1.71 -8.55
C TYR A 190 -1.99 -2.82 -8.15
N CYS A 191 -3.25 -2.79 -8.58
CA CYS A 191 -4.27 -3.74 -8.11
C CYS A 191 -3.86 -5.21 -8.29
N ALA A 192 -3.26 -5.56 -9.43
CA ALA A 192 -2.82 -6.93 -9.70
C ALA A 192 -1.59 -7.30 -8.84
N ASP A 193 -0.62 -6.40 -8.72
CA ASP A 193 0.59 -6.60 -7.90
C ASP A 193 0.24 -6.81 -6.41
N LEU A 194 -0.65 -5.98 -5.86
CA LEU A 194 -1.12 -6.10 -4.48
C LEU A 194 -1.90 -7.40 -4.27
N GLU A 195 -2.79 -7.77 -5.19
CA GLU A 195 -3.53 -9.03 -5.08
C GLU A 195 -2.58 -10.24 -5.11
N HIS A 196 -1.58 -10.24 -5.99
CA HIS A 196 -0.57 -11.30 -6.06
C HIS A 196 0.21 -11.41 -4.74
N LEU A 197 0.74 -10.30 -4.23
CA LEU A 197 1.50 -10.28 -2.98
C LEU A 197 0.66 -10.76 -1.78
N ILE A 198 -0.57 -10.26 -1.66
CA ILE A 198 -1.46 -10.61 -0.54
C ILE A 198 -1.79 -12.10 -0.56
N ARG A 199 -2.08 -12.68 -1.74
CA ARG A 199 -2.35 -14.11 -1.88
C ARG A 199 -1.14 -14.95 -1.52
N HIS A 200 0.04 -14.58 -2.03
CA HIS A 200 1.30 -15.25 -1.70
C HIS A 200 1.56 -15.28 -0.19
N ILE A 201 1.44 -14.13 0.49
CA ILE A 201 1.62 -14.05 1.94
C ILE A 201 0.57 -14.90 2.68
N GLY A 202 -0.69 -14.84 2.23
CA GLY A 202 -1.77 -15.66 2.80
C GLY A 202 -1.50 -17.16 2.69
N GLU A 203 -0.96 -17.62 1.56
CA GLU A 203 -0.56 -19.01 1.34
C GLU A 203 0.57 -19.42 2.28
N ARG A 204 1.63 -18.60 2.40
CA ARG A 204 2.75 -18.85 3.33
C ARG A 204 2.29 -18.94 4.80
N LEU A 205 1.35 -18.09 5.21
CA LEU A 205 0.75 -18.17 6.56
C LEU A 205 -0.04 -19.46 6.77
N GLN A 206 -0.80 -19.90 5.77
CA GLN A 206 -1.56 -21.15 5.87
C GLN A 206 -0.66 -22.39 5.93
N GLU A 207 0.45 -22.38 5.19
CA GLU A 207 1.46 -23.44 5.24
C GLU A 207 2.09 -23.54 6.62
N GLU A 208 2.45 -22.41 7.23
CA GLU A 208 3.00 -22.38 8.59
C GLU A 208 2.02 -22.98 9.61
N VAL A 209 0.75 -22.55 9.58
CA VAL A 209 -0.30 -23.07 10.48
C VAL A 209 -0.52 -24.58 10.30
N ARG A 210 -0.46 -25.09 9.06
CA ARG A 210 -0.57 -26.54 8.79
C ARG A 210 0.67 -27.33 9.21
N GLY A 211 1.85 -26.68 9.21
CA GLY A 211 3.12 -27.28 9.59
C GLY A 211 3.33 -27.38 11.10
N VAL A 212 2.61 -26.59 11.91
CA VAL A 212 2.62 -26.69 13.38
C VAL A 212 1.85 -27.94 13.82
N PRO A 213 2.50 -28.95 14.45
CA PRO A 213 1.79 -30.08 15.03
C PRO A 213 0.80 -29.58 16.08
N GLY A 214 -0.48 -29.93 15.95
CA GLY A 214 -1.49 -29.53 16.93
C GLY A 214 -1.13 -30.00 18.33
N GLU A 215 -0.99 -29.07 19.27
CA GLU A 215 -0.82 -29.41 20.68
C GLU A 215 -2.12 -30.07 21.17
N PRO A 216 -2.10 -31.30 21.70
CA PRO A 216 -3.32 -31.96 22.16
C PRO A 216 -3.94 -31.13 23.29
N ALA A 217 -5.24 -30.84 23.17
CA ALA A 217 -6.00 -30.14 24.18
C ALA A 217 -5.77 -30.82 25.54
N ARG A 218 -5.27 -30.06 26.52
CA ARG A 218 -5.13 -30.53 27.90
C ARG A 218 -6.54 -30.86 28.44
N PRO A 219 -6.74 -32.04 29.05
CA PRO A 219 -8.02 -32.46 29.60
C PRO A 219 -8.45 -31.60 30.79
#